data_AF-A0A9Q1C0R3-F1
#
_entry.id   AF-A0A9Q1C0R3-F1
#
_cell.length_a   1.000
_cell.length_b   1.000
_cell.length_c   1.000
_cell.angle_alpha   90.00
_cell.angle_beta   90.00
_cell.angle_gamma   90.00
#
_symmetry.space_group_name_H-M   'P 1'
#
loop_
_entity.id
_entity.type
_entity.pdbx_description
1 polymer ?
#
loop_
_entity_poly.entity_id
_entity_poly.type
_entity_poly.pdbx_seq_one_letter_code
_entity_poly.pdbx_strand_id
1 'polypeptide(L)'
;MCNNGTYVPHRGGSSAKDCVVCPRGTNQSKHAGFRACFCKNSYARTDRYGPCTLCEDEGLDCLQEFKSLLPGYYWNWNFQKANVSNYKKFITNLRVGGMLINSHTSYTGNFPRIYKCPREKSCPNSNGDIEGQCSDGYTGWLCSSCLPGYYAILNSCVRCPRKEVLIIECGIFLSIFVAICLLFARHINEHTKSRKKTRTVLDVVISRLKILLGFYQVVGEIFSSLHEINWTGPLVIIGTFISSLELNILKIFVRPRCFSEDLVVNPKTEFIIGVSCPVLIILTLLVVYQLKKIYLSYKYYLCCTKNSRSSNCDSLRIQLCTCGLVLQFLFYPPICSIIFQMYPGACRTFYFDKTENYPTTRLRSDYDIVCENMSIYHTCAYVFTVIYVIAFPIILLYLLWTNIPCRPSRLNRSERRCCSLQGGEFINNYQDISLTRNSGDEDFCLVPLWLNFLCENYKREYWFWEIIELCRKVTQTFLITLYGWEDQLTVLLTTCISVLFLLLHAWHRPMQEPYEQRLQVTMYRVYRDHVIIYRNNGNKFYAHCVKLPSM
;
A
#
# COMPACT_ATOMS: atom_id res chain seq x y z
N MET A 1 28.78 0.00 -59.55
CA MET A 1 29.98 0.84 -59.31
C MET A 1 30.59 0.71 -57.91
N CYS A 2 30.07 -0.14 -57.00
CA CYS A 2 30.84 -0.61 -55.84
C CYS A 2 30.57 -2.12 -55.68
N ASN A 3 31.55 -2.89 -55.20
CA ASN A 3 31.37 -4.32 -54.95
C ASN A 3 30.71 -4.54 -53.57
N ASN A 4 30.23 -5.76 -53.30
CA ASN A 4 29.74 -6.13 -51.96
C ASN A 4 30.83 -5.84 -50.92
N GLY A 5 30.42 -5.28 -49.78
CA GLY A 5 31.37 -4.90 -48.72
C GLY A 5 32.08 -3.56 -48.94
N THR A 6 31.61 -2.76 -49.91
CA THR A 6 32.08 -1.39 -50.14
C THR A 6 30.91 -0.41 -50.31
N TYR A 7 31.14 0.87 -49.98
CA TYR A 7 30.15 1.95 -50.07
C TYR A 7 30.78 3.27 -50.49
N VAL A 8 29.97 4.27 -50.86
CA VAL A 8 30.44 5.61 -51.21
C VAL A 8 30.12 6.60 -50.06
N PRO A 9 31.13 7.22 -49.42
CA PRO A 9 30.92 8.10 -48.25
C PRO A 9 30.42 9.51 -48.60
N HIS A 10 30.76 10.05 -49.78
CA HIS A 10 30.48 11.44 -50.15
C HIS A 10 29.88 11.58 -51.57
N ARG A 11 29.35 12.78 -51.88
CA ARG A 11 28.76 13.05 -53.20
C ARG A 11 29.80 12.84 -54.30
N GLY A 12 29.38 12.25 -55.43
CA GLY A 12 30.20 12.20 -56.64
C GLY A 12 30.91 10.89 -56.96
N GLY A 13 30.54 9.76 -56.34
CA GLY A 13 31.08 8.45 -56.74
C GLY A 13 30.63 8.06 -58.15
N SER A 14 31.49 8.28 -59.14
CA SER A 14 31.27 7.93 -60.56
C SER A 14 32.22 6.84 -61.05
N SER A 15 33.01 6.24 -60.15
CA SER A 15 33.94 5.15 -60.47
C SER A 15 34.07 4.16 -59.31
N ALA A 16 34.57 2.94 -59.60
CA ALA A 16 34.83 1.94 -58.57
C ALA A 16 35.95 2.31 -57.59
N LYS A 17 36.79 3.31 -57.92
CA LYS A 17 37.85 3.83 -57.06
C LYS A 17 37.31 4.70 -55.92
N ASP A 18 36.08 5.16 -56.04
CA ASP A 18 35.43 6.03 -55.05
C ASP A 18 34.76 5.23 -53.91
N CYS A 19 34.86 3.89 -53.97
CA CYS A 19 34.28 2.98 -53.01
C CYS A 19 35.25 2.70 -51.85
N VAL A 20 34.75 2.86 -50.63
CA VAL A 20 35.49 2.59 -49.39
C VAL A 20 34.99 1.28 -48.77
N VAL A 21 35.89 0.54 -48.13
CA VAL A 21 35.57 -0.72 -47.44
C VAL A 21 34.64 -0.47 -46.26
N CYS A 22 33.65 -1.34 -46.07
CA CYS A 22 32.72 -1.25 -44.96
C CYS A 22 33.43 -1.34 -43.58
N PRO A 23 33.07 -0.48 -42.62
CA PRO A 23 33.71 -0.42 -41.31
C PRO A 23 33.35 -1.63 -40.42
N ARG A 24 34.03 -1.78 -39.27
CA ARG A 24 33.80 -2.90 -38.34
C ARG A 24 32.34 -2.93 -37.84
N GLY A 25 31.84 -4.14 -37.58
CA GLY A 25 30.46 -4.37 -37.11
C GLY A 25 29.38 -4.33 -38.19
N THR A 26 29.76 -4.07 -39.46
CA THR A 26 28.83 -4.08 -40.61
C THR A 26 28.83 -5.43 -41.35
N ASN A 27 27.79 -5.65 -42.14
CA ASN A 27 27.60 -6.81 -43.01
C ASN A 27 28.25 -6.55 -44.38
N GLN A 28 29.40 -7.18 -44.62
CA GLN A 28 30.18 -7.04 -45.84
C GLN A 28 29.63 -7.86 -47.01
N SER A 29 28.63 -8.71 -46.80
CA SER A 29 28.04 -9.54 -47.86
C SER A 29 26.94 -8.82 -48.67
N LYS A 30 26.46 -7.67 -48.18
CA LYS A 30 25.39 -6.89 -48.83
C LYS A 30 25.96 -5.73 -49.65
N HIS A 31 25.29 -5.41 -50.76
CA HIS A 31 25.59 -4.23 -51.57
C HIS A 31 25.04 -2.96 -50.87
N ALA A 32 25.91 -1.96 -50.64
CA ALA A 32 25.57 -0.76 -49.87
C ALA A 32 25.41 0.51 -50.71
N GLY A 33 26.17 0.65 -51.80
CA GLY A 33 26.11 1.84 -52.68
C GLY A 33 26.25 3.15 -51.91
N PHE A 34 25.33 4.09 -52.13
CA PHE A 34 25.28 5.40 -51.46
C PHE A 34 24.66 5.37 -50.05
N ARG A 35 24.02 4.27 -49.64
CA ARG A 35 23.30 4.14 -48.37
C ARG A 35 24.22 4.09 -47.14
N ALA A 36 25.48 3.68 -47.32
CA ALA A 36 26.37 3.13 -46.29
C ALA A 36 26.05 1.67 -45.92
N CYS A 37 27.05 0.94 -45.41
CA CYS A 37 26.94 -0.49 -45.15
C CYS A 37 25.96 -0.81 -44.03
N PHE A 38 25.28 -1.96 -44.14
CA PHE A 38 24.31 -2.41 -43.14
C PHE A 38 25.01 -2.92 -41.88
N CYS A 39 24.50 -2.63 -40.69
CA CYS A 39 24.99 -3.27 -39.46
C CYS A 39 24.69 -4.78 -39.42
N LYS A 40 25.47 -5.55 -38.64
CA LYS A 40 25.14 -6.94 -38.26
C LYS A 40 23.95 -6.94 -37.30
N ASN A 41 23.30 -8.09 -37.12
CA ASN A 41 22.20 -8.25 -36.17
C ASN A 41 22.67 -7.90 -34.74
N SER A 42 21.88 -7.14 -34.00
CA SER A 42 22.19 -6.64 -32.64
C SER A 42 23.33 -5.62 -32.57
N TYR A 43 23.72 -5.04 -33.70
CA TYR A 43 24.67 -3.92 -33.75
C TYR A 43 23.94 -2.63 -34.11
N ALA A 44 24.33 -1.53 -33.46
CA ALA A 44 23.83 -0.20 -33.75
C ALA A 44 24.98 0.78 -34.02
N ARG A 45 24.67 1.88 -34.72
CA ARG A 45 25.63 2.96 -34.99
C ARG A 45 25.01 4.33 -34.69
N THR A 46 25.88 5.29 -34.42
CA THR A 46 25.53 6.72 -34.26
C THR A 46 26.04 7.59 -35.39
N ASP A 47 26.80 7.02 -36.33
CA ASP A 47 27.27 7.68 -37.54
C ASP A 47 26.95 6.77 -38.74
N ARG A 48 26.31 7.33 -39.76
CA ARG A 48 25.87 6.61 -40.95
C ARG A 48 27.05 5.95 -41.66
N TYR A 49 28.22 6.59 -41.71
CA TYR A 49 29.39 6.03 -42.38
C TYR A 49 30.41 5.40 -41.41
N GLY A 50 30.14 5.49 -40.11
CA GLY A 50 30.98 4.95 -39.05
C GLY A 50 30.79 3.45 -38.78
N PRO A 51 31.57 2.88 -37.84
CA PRO A 51 31.45 1.50 -37.42
C PRO A 51 30.15 1.24 -36.63
N CYS A 52 29.68 -0.01 -36.65
CA CYS A 52 28.60 -0.44 -35.76
C CYS A 52 29.19 -1.10 -34.52
N THR A 53 28.59 -0.84 -33.37
CA THR A 53 28.97 -1.40 -32.06
C THR A 53 27.90 -2.37 -31.57
N LEU A 54 28.32 -3.39 -30.82
CA LEU A 54 27.39 -4.33 -30.18
C LEU A 54 26.50 -3.59 -29.18
N CYS A 55 25.22 -3.94 -29.17
CA CYS A 55 24.23 -3.39 -28.26
C CYS A 55 24.23 -4.22 -26.97
N GLU A 56 24.99 -3.79 -25.96
CA GLU A 56 25.16 -4.51 -24.69
C GLU A 56 24.13 -4.10 -23.62
N ASP A 57 23.38 -3.02 -23.85
CA ASP A 57 22.45 -2.49 -22.84
C ASP A 57 21.15 -3.32 -22.79
N GLU A 58 20.87 -3.91 -21.63
CA GLU A 58 19.57 -4.53 -21.36
C GLU A 58 18.43 -3.51 -21.57
N GLY A 59 17.43 -3.90 -22.37
CA GLY A 59 16.27 -3.05 -22.66
C GLY A 59 16.35 -2.24 -23.95
N LEU A 60 17.40 -2.38 -24.76
CA LEU A 60 17.45 -1.81 -26.11
C LEU A 60 17.14 -2.83 -27.20
N ASP A 61 16.36 -2.39 -28.18
CA ASP A 61 16.21 -3.03 -29.48
C ASP A 61 17.16 -2.36 -30.49
N CYS A 62 18.12 -3.14 -30.97
CA CYS A 62 19.13 -2.75 -31.94
C CYS A 62 19.03 -3.54 -33.27
N LEU A 63 17.86 -4.10 -33.58
CA LEU A 63 17.64 -4.85 -34.82
C LEU A 63 17.65 -3.96 -36.07
N GLN A 64 17.39 -2.66 -35.93
CA GLN A 64 17.24 -1.72 -37.05
C GLN A 64 18.47 -0.82 -37.28
N GLU A 65 19.68 -1.25 -36.90
CA GLU A 65 20.95 -0.49 -37.03
C GLU A 65 21.07 0.77 -36.15
N PHE A 66 20.03 1.12 -35.41
CA PHE A 66 20.00 2.20 -34.43
C PHE A 66 19.44 1.69 -33.10
N LYS A 67 19.61 2.47 -32.03
CA LYS A 67 19.13 2.14 -30.69
C LYS A 67 17.68 2.58 -30.51
N SER A 68 16.79 1.65 -30.21
CA SER A 68 15.39 1.86 -29.79
C SER A 68 15.11 1.12 -28.48
N LEU A 69 13.97 1.38 -27.83
CA LEU A 69 13.60 0.68 -26.59
C LEU A 69 12.91 -0.66 -26.88
N LEU A 70 13.19 -1.67 -26.06
CA LEU A 70 12.36 -2.87 -25.96
C LEU A 70 11.05 -2.58 -25.21
N PRO A 71 10.00 -3.40 -25.42
CA PRO A 71 8.81 -3.36 -24.59
C PRO A 71 9.14 -3.49 -23.10
N GLY A 72 8.44 -2.76 -22.25
CA GLY A 72 8.62 -2.73 -20.80
C GLY A 72 9.73 -1.82 -20.28
N TYR A 73 10.40 -1.06 -21.16
CA TYR A 73 11.46 -0.13 -20.79
C TYR A 73 11.07 1.33 -21.07
N TYR A 74 11.73 2.26 -20.39
CA TYR A 74 11.50 3.69 -20.55
C TYR A 74 12.82 4.44 -20.38
N TRP A 75 12.93 5.54 -21.10
CA TRP A 75 14.01 6.49 -20.96
C TRP A 75 13.46 7.90 -21.10
N ASN A 76 14.21 8.90 -20.64
CA ASN A 76 13.77 10.28 -20.75
C ASN A 76 14.88 11.15 -21.35
N TRP A 77 14.55 11.81 -22.46
CA TRP A 77 15.46 12.67 -23.22
C TRP A 77 15.60 14.09 -22.66
N ASN A 78 14.93 14.41 -21.55
CA ASN A 78 14.89 15.76 -20.99
C ASN A 78 16.16 16.13 -20.20
N PHE A 79 17.31 16.22 -20.86
CA PHE A 79 18.56 16.75 -20.30
C PHE A 79 19.45 17.38 -21.38
N GLN A 80 20.33 18.31 -20.98
CA GLN A 80 21.03 19.23 -21.87
C GLN A 80 21.89 18.58 -22.99
N LYS A 81 22.42 17.36 -22.77
CA LYS A 81 23.26 16.64 -23.73
C LYS A 81 22.50 15.62 -24.60
N ALA A 82 21.18 15.50 -24.42
CA ALA A 82 20.32 14.67 -25.25
C ALA A 82 19.57 15.54 -26.26
N ASN A 83 19.51 15.10 -27.51
CA ASN A 83 18.69 15.75 -28.52
C ASN A 83 17.95 14.71 -29.37
N VAL A 84 16.74 14.38 -28.93
CA VAL A 84 15.89 13.38 -29.60
C VAL A 84 15.51 13.80 -31.02
N SER A 85 15.32 15.10 -31.27
CA SER A 85 14.98 15.61 -32.61
C SER A 85 16.13 15.40 -33.59
N ASN A 86 17.39 15.62 -33.16
CA ASN A 86 18.56 15.34 -33.98
C ASN A 86 18.74 13.84 -34.20
N TYR A 87 18.48 13.02 -33.18
CA TYR A 87 18.54 11.56 -33.32
C TYR A 87 17.45 11.03 -34.28
N LYS A 88 16.23 11.56 -34.23
CA LYS A 88 15.17 11.28 -35.21
C LYS A 88 15.60 11.62 -36.64
N LYS A 89 16.17 12.82 -36.86
CA LYS A 89 16.71 13.22 -38.17
C LYS A 89 17.82 12.29 -38.65
N PHE A 90 18.72 11.87 -37.75
CA PHE A 90 19.77 10.89 -38.04
C PHE A 90 19.17 9.55 -38.49
N ILE A 91 18.16 9.03 -37.79
CA ILE A 91 17.50 7.77 -38.15
C ILE A 91 16.77 7.88 -39.49
N THR A 92 16.07 8.99 -39.75
CA THR A 92 15.46 9.25 -41.05
C THR A 92 16.52 9.21 -42.15
N ASN A 93 17.66 9.87 -41.94
CA ASN A 93 18.79 9.81 -42.88
C ASN A 93 19.35 8.40 -43.02
N LEU A 94 19.46 7.62 -41.94
CA LEU A 94 19.97 6.24 -41.98
C LEU A 94 19.16 5.33 -42.90
N ARG A 95 17.85 5.57 -42.98
CA ARG A 95 16.91 4.79 -43.80
C ARG A 95 16.96 5.16 -45.29
N VAL A 96 17.52 6.31 -45.66
CA VAL A 96 17.60 6.78 -47.06
C VAL A 96 18.68 6.01 -47.84
N GLY A 97 18.26 5.28 -48.87
CA GLY A 97 19.16 4.49 -49.72
C GLY A 97 19.97 5.29 -50.76
N GLY A 98 19.58 6.53 -51.05
CA GLY A 98 20.19 7.39 -52.06
C GLY A 98 21.33 8.26 -51.56
N MET A 99 21.88 9.07 -52.49
CA MET A 99 22.86 10.10 -52.21
C MET A 99 22.23 11.18 -51.30
N LEU A 100 22.83 11.41 -50.13
CA LEU A 100 22.33 12.41 -49.19
C LEU A 100 22.82 13.82 -49.57
N ILE A 101 21.89 14.78 -49.48
CA ILE A 101 22.17 16.21 -49.61
C ILE A 101 22.33 16.88 -48.22
N ASN A 102 21.87 16.23 -47.14
CA ASN A 102 21.73 16.81 -45.81
C ASN A 102 22.93 16.54 -44.87
N SER A 103 23.06 17.40 -43.84
CA SER A 103 24.18 17.47 -42.89
C SER A 103 24.11 16.54 -41.65
N HIS A 104 22.98 15.86 -41.40
CA HIS A 104 22.78 15.09 -40.16
C HIS A 104 23.16 13.60 -40.35
N THR A 105 24.42 13.35 -40.73
CA THR A 105 24.96 11.99 -40.96
C THR A 105 25.41 11.31 -39.68
N SER A 106 25.59 12.06 -38.59
CA SER A 106 25.97 11.53 -37.29
C SER A 106 25.18 12.17 -36.15
N TYR A 107 25.08 11.43 -35.04
CA TYR A 107 24.53 11.85 -33.77
C TYR A 107 25.64 11.81 -32.71
N THR A 108 25.95 12.97 -32.14
CA THR A 108 27.01 13.16 -31.13
C THR A 108 26.48 13.36 -29.71
N GLY A 109 25.15 13.35 -29.53
CA GLY A 109 24.54 13.50 -28.22
C GLY A 109 24.64 12.24 -27.36
N ASN A 110 24.35 12.39 -26.08
CA ASN A 110 24.31 11.25 -25.16
C ASN A 110 22.96 10.54 -25.24
N PHE A 111 22.97 9.24 -24.98
CA PHE A 111 21.75 8.46 -24.80
C PHE A 111 21.28 8.52 -23.35
N PRO A 112 19.97 8.61 -23.11
CA PRO A 112 19.42 8.52 -21.77
C PRO A 112 19.66 7.15 -21.15
N ARG A 113 19.71 7.10 -19.83
CA ARG A 113 19.70 5.84 -19.07
C ARG A 113 18.33 5.19 -19.18
N ILE A 114 18.34 3.86 -19.26
CA ILE A 114 17.15 3.04 -19.45
C ILE A 114 16.68 2.52 -18.10
N TYR A 115 15.38 2.54 -17.90
CA TYR A 115 14.71 2.02 -16.72
C TYR A 115 13.62 1.03 -17.12
N LYS A 116 13.43 -0.01 -16.32
CA LYS A 116 12.26 -0.88 -16.45
C LYS A 116 11.03 -0.12 -15.97
N CYS A 117 9.96 -0.19 -16.74
CA CYS A 117 8.68 0.33 -16.31
C CYS A 117 8.12 -0.55 -15.19
N PRO A 118 7.42 0.03 -14.20
CA PRO A 118 6.77 -0.76 -13.16
C PRO A 118 5.87 -1.84 -13.78
N ARG A 119 5.21 -1.50 -14.89
CA ARG A 119 4.31 -2.38 -15.62
C ARG A 119 4.78 -2.49 -17.06
N GLU A 120 5.07 -3.70 -17.51
CA GLU A 120 5.52 -3.96 -18.89
C GLU A 120 4.52 -3.39 -19.92
N LYS A 121 3.21 -3.59 -19.69
CA LYS A 121 2.14 -3.10 -20.55
C LYS A 121 1.99 -1.57 -20.59
N SER A 122 2.51 -0.85 -19.59
CA SER A 122 2.47 0.62 -19.60
C SER A 122 3.44 1.20 -20.63
N CYS A 123 4.48 0.46 -21.00
CA CYS A 123 5.52 0.85 -21.94
C CYS A 123 5.59 -0.14 -23.12
N PRO A 124 4.64 -0.06 -24.08
CA PRO A 124 4.54 -1.03 -25.16
C PRO A 124 5.70 -0.95 -26.15
N ASN A 125 6.30 0.24 -26.34
CA ASN A 125 7.42 0.54 -27.25
C ASN A 125 7.40 -0.26 -28.55
N SER A 126 6.26 -0.25 -29.24
CA SER A 126 6.11 -0.98 -30.49
C SER A 126 6.81 -0.24 -31.63
N ASN A 127 7.31 -0.97 -32.64
CA ASN A 127 7.78 -0.42 -33.91
C ASN A 127 9.06 0.46 -33.88
N GLY A 128 9.94 0.29 -32.89
CA GLY A 128 11.22 0.99 -32.86
C GLY A 128 11.09 2.47 -32.49
N ASP A 129 10.07 2.82 -31.70
CA ASP A 129 9.89 4.16 -31.18
C ASP A 129 11.07 4.61 -30.31
N ILE A 130 11.47 5.85 -30.53
CA ILE A 130 12.69 6.43 -29.96
C ILE A 130 12.38 7.27 -28.72
N GLU A 131 11.18 7.86 -28.64
CA GLU A 131 10.81 8.72 -27.50
C GLU A 131 10.35 7.92 -26.29
N GLY A 132 9.91 6.67 -26.49
CA GLY A 132 9.26 5.86 -25.46
C GLY A 132 7.83 6.34 -25.24
N GLN A 133 6.88 5.74 -25.95
CA GLN A 133 5.47 6.11 -25.87
C GLN A 133 4.75 5.28 -24.80
N CYS A 134 3.97 5.94 -23.95
CA CYS A 134 3.11 5.26 -22.99
C CYS A 134 1.89 4.64 -23.68
N SER A 135 1.43 3.50 -23.16
CA SER A 135 0.19 2.85 -23.61
C SER A 135 -1.04 3.71 -23.31
N ASP A 136 -2.14 3.42 -24.01
CA ASP A 136 -3.42 4.11 -23.83
C ASP A 136 -3.87 4.08 -22.35
N GLY A 137 -4.19 5.25 -21.82
CA GLY A 137 -4.61 5.42 -20.42
C GLY A 137 -3.46 5.65 -19.42
N TYR A 138 -2.20 5.56 -19.85
CA TYR A 138 -1.02 5.80 -19.02
C TYR A 138 -0.26 7.08 -19.42
N THR A 139 0.35 7.73 -18.44
CA THR A 139 1.18 8.94 -18.59
C THR A 139 2.19 9.04 -17.43
N GLY A 140 2.97 10.11 -17.40
CA GLY A 140 3.92 10.39 -16.33
C GLY A 140 5.25 9.65 -16.47
N TRP A 141 6.10 9.78 -15.46
CA TRP A 141 7.41 9.15 -15.40
C TRP A 141 7.27 7.61 -15.39
N LEU A 142 8.03 6.89 -16.23
CA LEU A 142 7.92 5.43 -16.41
C LEU A 142 6.49 4.96 -16.79
N CYS A 143 5.63 5.85 -17.30
CA CYS A 143 4.22 5.57 -17.56
C CYS A 143 3.48 5.02 -16.31
N SER A 144 3.87 5.50 -15.11
CA SER A 144 3.32 5.03 -13.84
C SER A 144 1.96 5.65 -13.48
N SER A 145 1.60 6.77 -14.09
CA SER A 145 0.40 7.54 -13.75
C SER A 145 -0.71 7.28 -14.76
N CYS A 146 -1.96 7.46 -14.34
CA CYS A 146 -3.12 7.35 -15.24
C CYS A 146 -3.46 8.70 -15.87
N LEU A 147 -3.82 8.67 -17.15
CA LEU A 147 -4.33 9.82 -17.90
C LEU A 147 -5.67 10.35 -17.32
N PRO A 148 -6.03 11.63 -17.57
CA PRO A 148 -7.37 12.14 -17.26
C PRO A 148 -8.48 11.26 -17.86
N GLY A 149 -9.56 11.04 -17.12
CA GLY A 149 -10.61 10.10 -17.48
C GLY A 149 -10.29 8.63 -17.23
N TYR A 150 -9.12 8.32 -16.65
CA TYR A 150 -8.73 7.00 -16.18
C TYR A 150 -8.42 7.04 -14.67
N TYR A 151 -8.59 5.90 -13.99
CA TYR A 151 -8.20 5.72 -12.60
C TYR A 151 -7.39 4.45 -12.41
N ALA A 152 -6.54 4.44 -11.40
CA ALA A 152 -5.67 3.31 -11.08
C ALA A 152 -6.43 2.23 -10.31
N ILE A 153 -6.31 0.98 -10.74
CA ILE A 153 -6.76 -0.21 -10.02
C ILE A 153 -5.59 -1.20 -10.00
N LEU A 154 -5.04 -1.50 -8.82
CA LEU A 154 -3.88 -2.37 -8.67
C LEU A 154 -2.76 -1.96 -9.66
N ASN A 155 -2.46 -2.82 -10.64
CA ASN A 155 -1.44 -2.62 -11.68
C ASN A 155 -2.03 -2.19 -13.03
N SER A 156 -3.17 -1.51 -13.11
CA SER A 156 -3.73 -1.07 -14.39
C SER A 156 -4.52 0.24 -14.31
N CYS A 157 -4.47 1.03 -15.37
CA CYS A 157 -5.31 2.20 -15.57
C CYS A 157 -6.56 1.82 -16.35
N VAL A 158 -7.74 2.05 -15.76
CA VAL A 158 -9.04 1.72 -16.34
C VAL A 158 -9.84 3.00 -16.58
N ARG A 159 -10.63 3.03 -17.65
CA ARG A 159 -11.51 4.17 -17.98
C ARG A 159 -12.53 4.41 -16.86
N CYS A 160 -12.75 5.67 -16.53
CA CYS A 160 -13.77 6.07 -15.57
C CYS A 160 -15.17 5.64 -16.04
N PRO A 161 -16.00 5.06 -15.15
CA PRO A 161 -17.40 4.78 -15.45
C PRO A 161 -18.21 6.08 -15.51
N ARG A 162 -19.46 5.97 -15.99
CA ARG A 162 -20.39 7.13 -16.02
C ARG A 162 -20.63 7.66 -14.61
N LYS A 163 -20.80 8.98 -14.48
CA LYS A 163 -21.00 9.68 -13.19
C LYS A 163 -22.21 9.14 -12.40
N GLU A 164 -23.27 8.74 -13.09
CA GLU A 164 -24.46 8.12 -12.48
C GLU A 164 -24.13 6.83 -11.73
N VAL A 165 -23.31 5.96 -12.34
CA VAL A 165 -22.88 4.70 -11.72
C VAL A 165 -22.04 4.99 -10.49
N LEU A 166 -21.16 6.00 -10.55
CA LEU A 166 -20.35 6.40 -9.39
C LEU A 166 -21.20 6.91 -8.22
N ILE A 167 -22.24 7.70 -8.50
CA ILE A 167 -23.15 8.21 -7.47
C ILE A 167 -23.92 7.04 -6.82
N ILE A 168 -24.38 6.07 -7.61
CA ILE A 168 -25.06 4.88 -7.10
C ILE A 168 -24.09 4.04 -6.24
N GLU A 169 -22.87 3.77 -6.72
CA GLU A 169 -21.83 3.06 -5.97
C GLU A 169 -21.53 3.75 -4.62
N CYS A 170 -21.39 5.09 -4.63
CA CYS A 170 -21.17 5.89 -3.42
C CYS A 170 -22.38 5.83 -2.47
N GLY A 171 -23.60 5.89 -3.00
CA GLY A 171 -24.83 5.80 -2.21
C GLY A 171 -25.00 4.44 -1.54
N ILE A 172 -24.75 3.34 -2.28
CA ILE A 172 -24.75 1.98 -1.74
C ILE A 172 -23.71 1.86 -0.63
N PHE A 173 -22.49 2.34 -0.87
CA PHE A 173 -21.44 2.31 0.15
C PHE A 173 -21.82 3.10 1.41
N LEU A 174 -22.34 4.32 1.26
CA LEU A 174 -22.79 5.14 2.38
C LEU A 174 -23.91 4.44 3.16
N SER A 175 -24.85 3.80 2.48
CA SER A 175 -25.92 3.04 3.13
C SER A 175 -25.42 1.83 3.92
N ILE A 176 -24.45 1.07 3.37
CA ILE A 176 -23.81 -0.05 4.05
C ILE A 176 -23.05 0.46 5.27
N PHE A 177 -22.30 1.55 5.12
CA PHE A 177 -21.56 2.17 6.21
C PHE A 177 -22.49 2.61 7.35
N VAL A 178 -23.59 3.31 7.03
CA VAL A 178 -24.60 3.70 8.01
C VAL A 178 -25.23 2.48 8.68
N ALA A 179 -25.57 1.43 7.92
CA ALA A 179 -26.11 0.19 8.47
C ALA A 179 -25.13 -0.46 9.46
N ILE A 180 -23.84 -0.54 9.12
CA ILE A 180 -22.78 -1.03 10.02
C ILE A 180 -22.70 -0.16 11.28
N CYS A 181 -22.69 1.16 11.16
CA CYS A 181 -22.70 2.07 12.32
C CYS A 181 -23.92 1.85 13.22
N LEU A 182 -25.10 1.62 12.65
CA LEU A 182 -26.33 1.33 13.40
C LEU A 182 -26.25 -0.03 14.10
N LEU A 183 -25.68 -1.05 13.45
CA LEU A 183 -25.45 -2.37 14.06
C LEU A 183 -24.45 -2.27 15.22
N PHE A 184 -23.35 -1.54 15.05
CA PHE A 184 -22.40 -1.27 16.13
C PHE A 184 -23.04 -0.48 17.27
N ALA A 185 -23.86 0.53 16.97
CA ALA A 185 -24.57 1.28 18.01
C ALA A 185 -25.57 0.41 18.77
N ARG A 186 -26.29 -0.49 18.07
CA ARG A 186 -27.18 -1.49 18.70
C ARG A 186 -26.39 -2.45 19.57
N HIS A 187 -25.30 -2.98 19.06
CA HIS A 187 -24.42 -3.90 19.77
C HIS A 187 -23.90 -3.28 21.07
N ILE A 188 -23.40 -2.05 21.01
CA ILE A 188 -22.94 -1.30 22.18
C ILE A 188 -24.09 -1.08 23.18
N ASN A 189 -25.29 -0.76 22.70
CA ASN A 189 -26.46 -0.56 23.56
C ASN A 189 -26.93 -1.86 24.25
N GLU A 190 -26.92 -2.98 23.54
CA GLU A 190 -27.27 -4.30 24.07
C GLU A 190 -26.27 -4.78 25.11
N HIS A 191 -24.97 -4.63 24.88
CA HIS A 191 -23.92 -4.92 25.86
C HIS A 191 -24.03 -4.05 27.12
N THR A 192 -24.44 -2.78 26.99
CA THR A 192 -24.68 -1.95 28.18
C THR A 192 -25.91 -2.35 29.00
N LYS A 193 -26.90 -3.02 28.38
CA LYS A 193 -28.12 -3.49 29.07
C LYS A 193 -27.99 -4.90 29.63
N SER A 194 -27.28 -5.77 28.92
CA SER A 194 -27.09 -7.16 29.30
C SER A 194 -25.77 -7.31 30.06
N ARG A 195 -25.82 -7.46 31.39
CA ARG A 195 -24.67 -7.90 32.20
C ARG A 195 -24.23 -9.35 31.91
N LYS A 196 -24.80 -10.04 30.92
CA LYS A 196 -24.46 -11.43 30.60
C LYS A 196 -23.28 -11.50 29.63
N LYS A 197 -22.23 -12.17 30.09
CA LYS A 197 -20.91 -12.31 29.46
C LYS A 197 -20.85 -13.36 28.34
N THR A 198 -21.94 -13.53 27.58
CA THR A 198 -22.00 -14.48 26.47
C THR A 198 -21.67 -13.75 25.17
N ARG A 199 -20.61 -14.19 24.47
CA ARG A 199 -20.25 -13.67 23.14
C ARG A 199 -21.44 -13.78 22.20
N THR A 200 -21.79 -12.67 21.55
CA THR A 200 -22.82 -12.67 20.51
C THR A 200 -22.22 -13.20 19.20
N VAL A 201 -23.07 -13.63 18.27
CA VAL A 201 -22.63 -14.02 16.92
C VAL A 201 -21.90 -12.87 16.22
N LEU A 202 -22.29 -11.62 16.53
CA LEU A 202 -21.65 -10.43 15.99
C LEU A 202 -20.21 -10.27 16.51
N ASP A 203 -19.96 -10.55 17.79
CA ASP A 203 -18.61 -10.52 18.39
C ASP A 203 -17.66 -11.51 17.68
N VAL A 204 -18.16 -12.72 17.39
CA VAL A 204 -17.42 -13.78 16.67
C VAL A 204 -17.13 -13.39 15.22
N VAL A 205 -18.04 -12.68 14.56
CA VAL A 205 -17.82 -12.21 13.19
C VAL A 205 -16.79 -11.06 13.17
N ILE A 206 -16.88 -10.13 14.12
CA ILE A 206 -15.95 -9.00 14.24
C ILE A 206 -14.53 -9.49 14.54
N SER A 207 -14.37 -10.45 15.46
CA SER A 207 -13.06 -11.01 15.80
C SER A 207 -12.38 -11.66 14.58
N ARG A 208 -13.13 -12.45 13.81
CA ARG A 208 -12.63 -13.11 12.59
C ARG A 208 -12.34 -12.12 11.46
N LEU A 209 -13.20 -11.11 11.29
CA LEU A 209 -12.98 -10.05 10.30
C LEU A 209 -11.74 -9.22 10.65
N LYS A 210 -11.48 -8.94 11.93
CA LYS A 210 -10.27 -8.26 12.40
C LYS A 210 -8.99 -9.02 12.03
N ILE A 211 -8.99 -10.35 12.16
CA ILE A 211 -7.86 -11.21 11.76
C ILE A 211 -7.66 -11.14 10.24
N LEU A 212 -8.75 -11.27 9.48
CA LEU A 212 -8.71 -11.24 8.01
C LEU A 212 -8.25 -9.88 7.47
N LEU A 213 -8.82 -8.78 7.97
CA LEU A 213 -8.40 -7.41 7.68
C LEU A 213 -6.93 -7.21 8.06
N GLY A 214 -6.51 -7.69 9.22
CA GLY A 214 -5.12 -7.58 9.67
C GLY A 214 -4.11 -8.31 8.79
N PHE A 215 -4.51 -9.42 8.16
CA PHE A 215 -3.69 -10.12 7.16
C PHE A 215 -3.62 -9.32 5.86
N TYR A 216 -4.77 -8.92 5.33
CA TYR A 216 -4.85 -8.23 4.04
C TYR A 216 -4.32 -6.79 4.08
N GLN A 217 -4.30 -6.11 5.23
CA GLN A 217 -3.65 -4.81 5.38
C GLN A 217 -2.14 -4.90 5.10
N VAL A 218 -1.46 -5.93 5.61
CA VAL A 218 -0.02 -6.10 5.36
C VAL A 218 0.22 -6.64 3.95
N VAL A 219 -0.56 -7.64 3.54
CA VAL A 219 -0.42 -8.29 2.23
C VAL A 219 -0.82 -7.38 1.07
N GLY A 220 -1.79 -6.49 1.26
CA GLY A 220 -2.22 -5.51 0.27
C GLY A 220 -1.10 -4.56 -0.14
N GLU A 221 -0.33 -4.06 0.83
CA GLU A 221 0.86 -3.23 0.56
C GLU A 221 1.91 -3.99 -0.25
N ILE A 222 2.12 -5.28 0.06
CA ILE A 222 2.98 -6.15 -0.76
C ILE A 222 2.45 -6.22 -2.18
N PHE A 223 1.18 -6.57 -2.36
CA PHE A 223 0.62 -6.68 -3.71
C PHE A 223 0.66 -5.37 -4.49
N SER A 224 0.47 -4.22 -3.82
CA SER A 224 0.59 -2.90 -4.44
C SER A 224 2.01 -2.59 -4.89
N SER A 225 3.02 -3.14 -4.23
CA SER A 225 4.43 -2.97 -4.59
C SER A 225 4.91 -3.96 -5.66
N LEU A 226 4.24 -5.11 -5.78
CA LEU A 226 4.56 -6.17 -6.73
C LEU A 226 3.96 -5.86 -8.12
N HIS A 227 4.63 -4.97 -8.86
CA HIS A 227 4.18 -4.53 -10.17
C HIS A 227 4.48 -5.54 -11.31
N GLU A 228 5.37 -6.52 -11.06
CA GLU A 228 5.85 -7.48 -12.08
C GLU A 228 4.94 -8.72 -12.26
N ILE A 229 3.95 -8.93 -11.38
CA ILE A 229 3.04 -10.08 -11.50
C ILE A 229 1.85 -9.68 -12.37
N ASN A 230 1.81 -10.21 -13.59
CA ASN A 230 0.64 -10.13 -14.47
C ASN A 230 -0.50 -10.99 -13.89
N TRP A 231 -1.33 -10.38 -13.05
CA TRP A 231 -2.57 -11.00 -12.59
C TRP A 231 -3.53 -11.14 -13.78
N THR A 232 -3.76 -12.36 -14.25
CA THR A 232 -4.73 -12.66 -15.32
C THR A 232 -5.94 -13.39 -14.74
N GLY A 233 -7.16 -13.01 -15.14
CA GLY A 233 -8.38 -13.75 -14.85
C GLY A 233 -8.98 -13.50 -13.45
N PRO A 234 -9.59 -14.51 -12.79
CA PRO A 234 -10.31 -14.38 -11.51
C PRO A 234 -9.48 -13.82 -10.35
N LEU A 235 -8.15 -13.92 -10.41
CA LEU A 235 -7.25 -13.38 -9.39
C LEU A 235 -7.24 -11.85 -9.36
N VAL A 236 -7.54 -11.18 -10.48
CA VAL A 236 -7.75 -9.72 -10.50
C VAL A 236 -9.00 -9.36 -9.69
N ILE A 237 -10.06 -10.16 -9.80
CA ILE A 237 -11.31 -9.97 -9.03
C ILE A 237 -11.04 -10.14 -7.54
N ILE A 238 -10.28 -11.18 -7.17
CA ILE A 238 -9.87 -11.41 -5.77
C ILE A 238 -8.98 -10.26 -5.28
N GLY A 239 -8.03 -9.79 -6.10
CA GLY A 239 -7.19 -8.62 -5.79
C GLY A 239 -8.00 -7.34 -5.60
N THR A 240 -9.02 -7.09 -6.43
CA THR A 240 -9.93 -5.94 -6.26
C THR A 240 -10.75 -6.03 -4.99
N PHE A 241 -11.20 -7.24 -4.63
CA PHE A 241 -11.92 -7.49 -3.38
C PHE A 241 -11.00 -7.31 -2.16
N ILE A 242 -9.77 -7.82 -2.21
CA ILE A 242 -8.75 -7.68 -1.16
C ILE A 242 -8.35 -6.21 -0.95
N SER A 243 -8.08 -5.48 -2.04
CA SER A 243 -7.75 -4.06 -1.98
C SER A 243 -8.91 -3.26 -1.38
N SER A 244 -10.16 -3.62 -1.71
CA SER A 244 -11.36 -3.02 -1.12
C SER A 244 -11.48 -3.26 0.40
N LEU A 245 -10.93 -4.37 0.91
CA LEU A 245 -10.88 -4.68 2.34
C LEU A 245 -9.76 -3.95 3.09
N GLU A 246 -8.76 -3.38 2.40
CA GLU A 246 -7.60 -2.71 3.01
C GLU A 246 -7.95 -1.41 3.76
N LEU A 247 -9.21 -0.96 3.70
CA LEU A 247 -9.70 0.33 4.25
C LEU A 247 -8.99 1.58 3.69
N ASN A 248 -8.21 1.44 2.61
CA ASN A 248 -7.82 2.54 1.71
C ASN A 248 -9.03 3.00 0.87
N ILE A 249 -10.14 3.28 1.56
CA ILE A 249 -11.48 3.54 0.99
C ILE A 249 -11.44 4.73 0.02
N LEU A 250 -10.59 5.72 0.28
CA LEU A 250 -10.43 6.92 -0.54
C LEU A 250 -9.88 6.61 -1.94
N LYS A 251 -9.00 5.62 -2.09
CA LYS A 251 -8.40 5.26 -3.38
C LYS A 251 -9.32 4.39 -4.24
N ILE A 252 -10.19 3.59 -3.63
CA ILE A 252 -10.93 2.52 -4.32
C ILE A 252 -12.40 2.85 -4.52
N PHE A 253 -13.08 3.37 -3.49
CA PHE A 253 -14.55 3.52 -3.51
C PHE A 253 -15.01 4.89 -4.00
N VAL A 254 -14.28 5.96 -3.69
CA VAL A 254 -14.72 7.32 -4.05
C VAL A 254 -14.15 7.78 -5.40
N ARG A 255 -13.18 7.05 -5.98
CA ARG A 255 -12.48 7.33 -7.26
C ARG A 255 -12.50 8.83 -7.63
N PRO A 256 -11.89 9.70 -6.82
CA PRO A 256 -12.21 11.14 -6.81
C PRO A 256 -11.99 11.81 -8.18
N ARG A 257 -10.94 11.38 -8.90
CA ARG A 257 -10.61 11.81 -10.26
C ARG A 257 -11.73 11.58 -11.29
N CYS A 258 -12.64 10.64 -11.07
CA CYS A 258 -13.74 10.37 -12.00
C CYS A 258 -14.96 11.28 -11.78
N PHE A 259 -15.05 11.99 -10.65
CA PHE A 259 -16.08 13.00 -10.42
C PHE A 259 -15.72 14.34 -11.07
N SER A 260 -14.47 14.76 -10.86
CA SER A 260 -13.87 15.94 -11.49
C SER A 260 -12.40 15.69 -11.76
N GLU A 261 -11.90 16.21 -12.89
CA GLU A 261 -10.49 16.13 -13.25
C GLU A 261 -9.59 16.88 -12.26
N ASP A 262 -10.12 17.92 -11.60
CA ASP A 262 -9.40 18.71 -10.59
C ASP A 262 -9.28 18.00 -9.24
N LEU A 263 -10.10 16.96 -8.98
CA LEU A 263 -10.13 16.26 -7.69
C LEU A 263 -9.07 15.15 -7.65
N VAL A 264 -7.82 15.56 -7.84
CA VAL A 264 -6.67 14.67 -7.85
C VAL A 264 -6.18 14.43 -6.42
N VAL A 265 -6.47 13.24 -5.88
CA VAL A 265 -5.88 12.80 -4.61
C VAL A 265 -4.45 12.34 -4.87
N ASN A 266 -3.51 13.29 -4.72
CA ASN A 266 -2.08 13.02 -4.73
C ASN A 266 -1.60 12.59 -3.33
N PRO A 267 -0.43 11.92 -3.21
CA PRO A 267 0.15 11.56 -1.91
C PRO A 267 0.22 12.73 -0.91
N LYS A 268 0.49 13.96 -1.38
CA LYS A 268 0.47 15.18 -0.55
C LYS A 268 -0.90 15.44 0.09
N THR A 269 -1.97 15.36 -0.71
CA THR A 269 -3.35 15.56 -0.26
C THR A 269 -3.79 14.42 0.65
N GLU A 270 -3.41 13.19 0.31
CA GLU A 270 -3.64 12.00 1.12
C GLU A 270 -2.99 12.13 2.51
N PHE A 271 -1.77 12.67 2.59
CA PHE A 271 -1.10 12.97 3.86
C PHE A 271 -1.89 13.97 4.72
N ILE A 272 -2.37 15.07 4.14
CA ILE A 272 -3.16 16.07 4.86
C ILE A 272 -4.46 15.45 5.40
N ILE A 273 -5.16 14.68 4.57
CA ILE A 273 -6.40 13.99 4.96
C ILE A 273 -6.11 12.96 6.07
N GLY A 274 -5.09 12.13 5.90
CA GLY A 274 -4.72 11.07 6.85
C GLY A 274 -4.35 11.62 8.22
N VAL A 275 -3.55 12.68 8.28
CA VAL A 275 -3.15 13.34 9.52
C VAL A 275 -4.33 14.07 10.20
N SER A 276 -5.24 14.65 9.41
CA SER A 276 -6.41 15.36 9.95
C SER A 276 -7.48 14.39 10.48
N CYS A 277 -7.56 13.18 9.93
CA CYS A 277 -8.59 12.20 10.24
C CYS A 277 -8.71 11.86 11.75
N PRO A 278 -7.61 11.54 12.48
CA PRO A 278 -7.67 11.29 13.93
C PRO A 278 -8.26 12.45 14.72
N VAL A 279 -7.87 13.68 14.37
CA VAL A 279 -8.35 14.90 15.04
C VAL A 279 -9.83 15.10 14.77
N LEU A 280 -10.27 14.92 13.52
CA LEU A 280 -11.67 15.01 13.13
C LEU A 280 -12.55 13.95 13.84
N ILE A 281 -12.07 12.72 14.00
CA ILE A 281 -12.78 11.68 14.77
C ILE A 281 -12.99 12.13 16.23
N ILE A 282 -11.97 12.68 16.89
CA ILE A 282 -12.10 13.15 18.26
C ILE A 282 -13.06 14.34 18.35
N LEU A 283 -12.92 15.33 17.47
CA LEU A 283 -13.77 16.52 17.45
C LEU A 283 -15.24 16.17 17.21
N THR A 284 -15.52 15.28 16.25
CA THR A 284 -16.90 14.84 15.95
C THR A 284 -17.54 14.13 17.15
N LEU A 285 -16.80 13.25 17.83
CA LEU A 285 -17.30 12.57 19.04
C LEU A 285 -17.54 13.53 20.20
N LEU A 286 -16.69 14.55 20.38
CA LEU A 286 -16.90 15.61 21.36
C LEU A 286 -18.15 16.42 21.04
N VAL A 287 -18.36 16.80 19.79
CA VAL A 287 -19.58 17.51 19.36
C VAL A 287 -20.82 16.66 19.61
N VAL A 288 -20.80 15.38 19.24
CA VAL A 288 -21.91 14.44 19.49
C VAL A 288 -22.19 14.30 21.00
N TYR A 289 -21.16 14.23 21.83
CA TYR A 289 -21.31 14.21 23.29
C TYR A 289 -22.00 15.48 23.80
N GLN A 290 -21.57 16.66 23.36
CA GLN A 290 -22.17 17.92 23.80
C GLN A 290 -23.61 18.06 23.31
N LEU A 291 -23.90 17.75 22.05
CA LEU A 291 -25.26 17.80 21.50
C LEU A 291 -26.21 16.86 22.26
N LYS A 292 -25.80 15.62 22.53
CA LYS A 292 -26.60 14.68 23.32
C LYS A 292 -26.75 15.13 24.78
N LYS A 293 -25.71 15.70 25.39
CA LYS A 293 -25.78 16.26 26.75
C LYS A 293 -26.80 17.40 26.82
N ILE A 294 -26.80 18.30 25.83
CA ILE A 294 -27.76 19.40 25.72
C ILE A 294 -29.18 18.84 25.51
N TYR A 295 -29.37 17.91 24.58
CA TYR A 295 -30.66 17.26 24.32
C TYR A 295 -31.23 16.56 25.57
N LEU A 296 -30.40 15.79 26.27
CA LEU A 296 -30.79 15.17 27.53
C LEU A 296 -31.12 16.23 28.58
N SER A 297 -30.32 17.30 28.67
CA SER A 297 -30.59 18.37 29.62
C SER A 297 -31.91 19.09 29.35
N TYR A 298 -32.25 19.32 28.08
CA TYR A 298 -33.54 19.86 27.67
C TYR A 298 -34.70 18.91 28.00
N LYS A 299 -34.56 17.61 27.68
CA LYS A 299 -35.55 16.59 28.01
C LYS A 299 -35.79 16.47 29.53
N TYR A 300 -34.75 16.55 30.34
CA TYR A 300 -34.86 16.48 31.80
C TYR A 300 -35.41 17.78 32.42
N TYR A 301 -35.12 18.95 31.83
CA TYR A 301 -35.79 20.20 32.19
C TYR A 301 -37.30 20.09 31.99
N LEU A 302 -37.72 19.40 30.93
CA LEU A 302 -39.15 19.15 30.64
C LEU A 302 -39.81 18.09 31.56
N CYS A 303 -39.06 17.12 32.09
CA CYS A 303 -39.64 15.93 32.78
C CYS A 303 -39.39 15.83 34.30
N CYS A 304 -38.76 16.80 34.97
CA CYS A 304 -38.57 16.83 36.43
C CYS A 304 -38.08 15.51 37.10
N THR A 305 -37.35 14.64 36.39
CA THR A 305 -36.85 13.37 36.94
C THR A 305 -35.34 13.43 37.19
N LYS A 306 -34.90 13.55 38.45
CA LYS A 306 -33.48 13.77 38.81
C LYS A 306 -32.62 12.50 38.83
N ASN A 307 -33.17 11.33 39.14
CA ASN A 307 -32.37 10.14 39.46
C ASN A 307 -31.76 9.41 38.24
N SER A 308 -32.33 9.59 37.05
CA SER A 308 -31.88 8.93 35.80
C SER A 308 -30.80 9.72 35.02
N ARG A 309 -30.51 10.96 35.41
CA ARG A 309 -29.60 11.87 34.68
C ARG A 309 -28.13 11.43 34.76
N SER A 310 -27.66 10.97 35.92
CA SER A 310 -26.25 10.60 36.12
C SER A 310 -25.88 9.31 35.37
N SER A 311 -26.70 8.25 35.51
CA SER A 311 -26.41 6.93 34.93
C SER A 311 -26.41 6.92 33.39
N ASN A 312 -27.29 7.69 32.74
CA ASN A 312 -27.33 7.79 31.29
C ASN A 312 -26.15 8.60 30.71
N CYS A 313 -25.64 9.61 31.44
CA CYS A 313 -24.49 10.39 30.99
C CYS A 313 -23.18 9.59 31.07
N ASP A 314 -23.00 8.80 32.13
CA ASP A 314 -21.82 7.95 32.30
C ASP A 314 -21.79 6.82 31.27
N SER A 315 -22.94 6.18 31.02
CA SER A 315 -23.08 5.18 29.94
C SER A 315 -22.76 5.79 28.57
N LEU A 316 -23.31 6.96 28.24
CA LEU A 316 -23.03 7.65 26.98
C LEU A 316 -21.54 7.97 26.79
N ARG A 317 -20.87 8.45 27.84
CA ARG A 317 -19.44 8.74 27.81
C ARG A 317 -18.63 7.49 27.50
N ILE A 318 -18.91 6.38 28.20
CA ILE A 318 -18.22 5.10 27.98
C ILE A 318 -18.42 4.64 26.52
N GLN A 319 -19.66 4.67 26.01
CA GLN A 319 -19.97 4.25 24.64
C GLN A 319 -19.23 5.08 23.59
N LEU A 320 -19.18 6.42 23.74
CA LEU A 320 -18.47 7.30 22.82
C LEU A 320 -16.95 7.14 22.91
N CYS A 321 -16.41 6.92 24.11
CA CYS A 321 -15.00 6.61 24.30
C CYS A 321 -14.61 5.28 23.64
N THR A 322 -15.42 4.22 23.81
CA THR A 322 -15.22 2.94 23.12
C THR A 322 -15.23 3.14 21.61
N CYS A 323 -16.23 3.84 21.08
CA CYS A 323 -16.37 4.10 19.66
C CYS A 323 -15.15 4.87 19.11
N GLY A 324 -14.72 5.93 19.80
CA GLY A 324 -13.53 6.68 19.43
C GLY A 324 -12.27 5.85 19.40
N LEU A 325 -12.04 5.02 20.42
CA LEU A 325 -10.85 4.17 20.47
C LEU A 325 -10.86 3.08 19.39
N VAL A 326 -12.01 2.46 19.12
CA VAL A 326 -12.16 1.48 18.04
C VAL A 326 -11.92 2.12 16.68
N LEU A 327 -12.47 3.31 16.43
CA LEU A 327 -12.25 4.03 15.17
C LEU A 327 -10.78 4.42 15.00
N GLN A 328 -10.14 4.96 16.04
CA GLN A 328 -8.71 5.28 16.01
C GLN A 328 -7.86 4.04 15.75
N PHE A 329 -8.16 2.92 16.42
CA PHE A 329 -7.47 1.65 16.21
C PHE A 329 -7.64 1.14 14.76
N LEU A 330 -8.83 1.30 14.17
CA LEU A 330 -9.12 0.88 12.81
C LEU A 330 -8.35 1.70 11.76
N PHE A 331 -8.31 3.03 11.93
CA PHE A 331 -7.61 3.94 11.02
C PHE A 331 -6.10 4.02 11.25
N TYR A 332 -5.60 3.49 12.36
CA TYR A 332 -4.19 3.59 12.70
C TYR A 332 -3.24 2.98 11.65
N PRO A 333 -3.40 1.72 11.18
CA PRO A 333 -2.51 1.17 10.16
C PRO A 333 -2.45 1.96 8.84
N PRO A 334 -3.58 2.34 8.18
CA PRO A 334 -3.52 3.10 6.94
C PRO A 334 -2.91 4.51 7.14
N ILE A 335 -3.18 5.16 8.28
CA ILE A 335 -2.56 6.46 8.57
C ILE A 335 -1.04 6.33 8.75
N CYS A 336 -0.56 5.26 9.39
CA CYS A 336 0.87 4.99 9.50
C CYS A 336 1.52 4.85 8.12
N SER A 337 0.89 4.10 7.20
CA SER A 337 1.38 3.94 5.82
C SER A 337 1.49 5.29 5.10
N ILE A 338 0.47 6.14 5.20
CA ILE A 338 0.45 7.48 4.62
C ILE A 338 1.58 8.37 5.19
N ILE A 339 1.84 8.28 6.50
CA ILE A 339 2.94 9.01 7.15
C ILE A 339 4.29 8.53 6.61
N PHE A 340 4.48 7.22 6.48
CA PHE A 340 5.76 6.64 6.03
C PHE A 340 6.08 6.94 4.57
N GLN A 341 5.06 7.09 3.72
CA GLN A 341 5.25 7.49 2.32
C GLN A 341 5.90 8.88 2.20
N MET A 342 5.77 9.74 3.21
CA MET A 342 6.37 11.08 3.21
C MET A 342 7.78 11.12 3.77
N TYR A 343 8.43 9.99 4.06
CA TYR A 343 9.82 9.98 4.50
C TYR A 343 10.81 10.21 3.34
N PRO A 344 11.98 10.82 3.62
CA PRO A 344 13.01 11.00 2.60
C PRO A 344 13.54 9.66 2.06
N GLY A 345 13.53 8.59 2.88
CA GLY A 345 13.90 7.25 2.44
C GLY A 345 12.94 6.63 1.41
N ALA A 346 11.71 7.12 1.31
CA ALA A 346 10.74 6.70 0.29
C ALA A 346 10.99 7.36 -1.09
N CYS A 347 11.99 8.24 -1.20
CA CYS A 347 12.43 8.84 -2.45
C CYS A 347 13.46 7.95 -3.15
N ARG A 348 13.26 7.71 -4.44
CA ARG A 348 14.20 6.98 -5.30
C ARG A 348 14.98 7.95 -6.18
N THR A 349 16.29 7.73 -6.28
CA THR A 349 17.17 8.47 -7.19
C THR A 349 17.12 7.83 -8.58
N PHE A 350 16.92 8.67 -9.59
CA PHE A 350 17.06 8.35 -11.00
C PHE A 350 18.16 9.22 -11.60
N TYR A 351 18.84 8.72 -12.62
CA TYR A 351 19.88 9.41 -13.36
C TYR A 351 19.46 9.48 -14.82
N PHE A 352 19.53 10.66 -15.42
CA PHE A 352 19.21 10.80 -16.84
C PHE A 352 20.29 10.23 -17.75
N ASP A 353 21.56 10.26 -17.32
CA ASP A 353 22.71 9.78 -18.07
C ASP A 353 23.33 8.53 -17.44
N LYS A 354 24.08 7.78 -18.25
CA LYS A 354 24.87 6.63 -17.76
C LYS A 354 26.06 7.03 -16.90
N THR A 355 26.54 8.26 -17.08
CA THR A 355 27.66 8.85 -16.33
C THR A 355 27.25 9.46 -14.99
N GLU A 356 25.97 9.32 -14.61
CA GLU A 356 25.43 9.72 -13.30
C GLU A 356 25.59 11.19 -12.92
N ASN A 357 25.75 12.09 -13.90
CA ASN A 357 25.93 13.52 -13.66
C ASN A 357 24.61 14.27 -13.44
N TYR A 358 23.49 13.72 -13.90
CA TYR A 358 22.18 14.37 -13.82
C TYR A 358 21.22 13.54 -12.95
N PRO A 359 21.30 13.65 -11.62
CA PRO A 359 20.38 12.98 -10.71
C PRO A 359 19.04 13.71 -10.62
N THR A 360 17.96 12.96 -10.39
CA THR A 360 16.65 13.48 -10.00
C THR A 360 16.05 12.54 -8.95
N THR A 361 15.48 13.10 -7.88
CA THR A 361 14.86 12.32 -6.81
C THR A 361 13.35 12.38 -6.93
N ARG A 362 12.70 11.22 -7.02
CA ARG A 362 11.25 11.09 -7.23
C ARG A 362 10.62 10.18 -6.18
N LEU A 363 9.38 10.48 -5.80
CA LEU A 363 8.68 9.75 -4.75
C LEU A 363 8.26 8.35 -5.24
N ARG A 364 8.49 7.29 -4.45
CA ARG A 364 8.17 5.92 -4.87
C ARG A 364 6.66 5.65 -5.03
N SER A 365 5.83 6.30 -4.22
CA SER A 365 4.37 6.16 -4.31
C SER A 365 3.77 6.85 -5.54
N ASP A 366 4.48 7.85 -6.08
CA ASP A 366 4.10 8.59 -7.28
C ASP A 366 5.34 9.24 -7.90
N TYR A 367 5.87 8.63 -8.96
CA TYR A 367 7.09 9.09 -9.59
C TYR A 367 6.95 10.47 -10.24
N ASP A 368 5.75 11.01 -10.43
CA ASP A 368 5.60 12.36 -10.99
C ASP A 368 6.00 13.46 -9.99
N ILE A 369 6.04 13.14 -8.69
CA ILE A 369 6.41 14.08 -7.62
C ILE A 369 7.92 14.07 -7.40
N VAL A 370 8.54 15.26 -7.54
CA VAL A 370 9.96 15.51 -7.26
C VAL A 370 10.16 15.77 -5.76
N CYS A 371 11.17 15.13 -5.16
CA CYS A 371 11.41 15.18 -3.71
C CYS A 371 12.14 16.44 -3.22
N GLU A 372 12.75 17.24 -4.11
CA GLU A 372 13.54 18.42 -3.74
C GLU A 372 12.74 19.47 -2.92
N ASN A 373 11.45 19.64 -3.22
CA ASN A 373 10.58 20.61 -2.55
C ASN A 373 9.68 20.00 -1.47
N MET A 374 10.07 18.86 -0.88
CA MET A 374 9.25 18.12 0.09
C MET A 374 9.67 18.30 1.56
N SER A 375 10.60 19.21 1.87
CA SER A 375 11.19 19.38 3.21
C SER A 375 10.14 19.57 4.33
N ILE A 376 9.11 20.40 4.11
CA ILE A 376 8.03 20.63 5.08
C ILE A 376 7.28 19.31 5.38
N TYR A 377 6.95 18.54 4.34
CA TYR A 377 6.25 17.26 4.49
C TYR A 377 7.11 16.23 5.21
N HIS A 378 8.42 16.18 4.92
CA HIS A 378 9.36 15.33 5.62
C HIS A 378 9.40 15.65 7.13
N THR A 379 9.51 16.94 7.49
CA THR A 379 9.49 17.37 8.90
C THR A 379 8.18 17.02 9.58
N CYS A 380 7.03 17.29 8.93
CA CYS A 380 5.73 16.90 9.45
C CYS A 380 5.62 15.39 9.68
N ALA A 381 6.11 14.57 8.75
CA ALA A 381 6.09 13.11 8.90
C ALA A 381 6.85 12.64 10.16
N TYR A 382 8.04 13.18 10.43
CA TYR A 382 8.79 12.87 11.66
C TYR A 382 8.01 13.25 12.94
N VAL A 383 7.37 14.43 12.94
CA VAL A 383 6.57 14.90 14.07
C VAL A 383 5.36 13.97 14.31
N PHE A 384 4.62 13.62 13.26
CA PHE A 384 3.46 12.73 13.37
C PHE A 384 3.85 11.29 13.71
N THR A 385 5.06 10.84 13.38
CA THR A 385 5.55 9.55 13.86
C THR A 385 5.70 9.53 15.38
N VAL A 386 6.23 10.60 15.98
CA VAL A 386 6.32 10.68 17.44
C VAL A 386 4.92 10.79 18.07
N ILE A 387 4.09 11.70 17.57
CA ILE A 387 2.78 12.05 18.16
C ILE A 387 1.74 10.93 17.97
N TYR A 388 1.76 10.22 16.85
CA TYR A 388 0.72 9.25 16.51
C TYR A 388 1.27 7.83 16.44
N VAL A 389 2.27 7.57 15.59
CA VAL A 389 2.77 6.21 15.35
C VAL A 389 3.37 5.59 16.62
N ILE A 390 4.09 6.37 17.43
CA ILE A 390 4.72 5.87 18.66
C ILE A 390 3.83 6.09 19.88
N ALA A 391 3.30 7.30 20.06
CA ALA A 391 2.56 7.61 21.28
C ALA A 391 1.23 6.84 21.37
N PHE A 392 0.52 6.59 20.27
CA PHE A 392 -0.78 5.90 20.33
C PHE A 392 -0.67 4.46 20.86
N PRO A 393 0.20 3.57 20.34
CA PRO A 393 0.40 2.25 20.92
C PRO A 393 0.88 2.27 22.38
N ILE A 394 1.76 3.23 22.75
CA ILE A 394 2.25 3.37 24.13
C ILE A 394 1.11 3.78 25.07
N ILE A 395 0.26 4.72 24.65
CA ILE A 395 -0.91 5.14 25.42
C ILE A 395 -1.88 3.97 25.58
N LEU A 396 -2.16 3.21 24.52
CA LEU A 396 -3.01 2.01 24.63
C LEU A 396 -2.42 0.98 25.59
N LEU A 397 -1.12 0.72 25.51
CA LEU A 397 -0.44 -0.22 26.40
C LEU A 397 -0.48 0.28 27.86
N TYR A 398 -0.26 1.56 28.09
CA TYR A 398 -0.35 2.18 29.41
C TYR A 398 -1.77 2.11 29.99
N LEU A 399 -2.79 2.40 29.18
CA LEU A 399 -4.19 2.28 29.57
C LEU A 399 -4.56 0.84 29.91
N LEU A 400 -4.10 -0.13 29.11
CA LEU A 400 -4.29 -1.55 29.41
C LEU A 400 -3.60 -1.95 30.71
N TRP A 401 -2.32 -1.59 30.88
CA TRP A 401 -1.56 -1.95 32.07
C TRP A 401 -2.17 -1.36 33.35
N THR A 402 -2.59 -0.09 33.31
CA THR A 402 -3.19 0.58 34.48
C THR A 402 -4.59 0.05 34.83
N ASN A 403 -5.35 -0.44 33.85
CA ASN A 403 -6.75 -0.86 34.03
C ASN A 403 -6.96 -2.39 34.06
N ILE A 404 -5.90 -3.21 33.97
CA ILE A 404 -5.97 -4.66 34.14
C ILE A 404 -5.44 -5.03 35.54
N PRO A 405 -6.31 -5.13 36.57
CA PRO A 405 -5.90 -5.54 37.90
C PRO A 405 -5.72 -7.06 37.99
N CYS A 406 -4.66 -7.61 37.39
CA CYS A 406 -4.15 -8.93 37.75
C CYS A 406 -2.73 -8.82 38.27
N ARG A 407 -2.56 -8.13 39.39
CA ARG A 407 -1.41 -8.37 40.26
C ARG A 407 -1.82 -9.51 41.20
N PRO A 408 -1.26 -10.73 41.08
CA PRO A 408 -1.48 -11.72 42.11
C PRO A 408 -0.88 -11.14 43.39
N SER A 409 -1.72 -10.88 44.38
CA SER A 409 -1.28 -10.58 45.73
C SER A 409 -0.45 -11.77 46.20
N ARG A 410 0.88 -11.70 46.06
CA ARG A 410 1.77 -12.39 46.99
C ARG A 410 1.63 -11.66 48.32
N LEU A 411 0.53 -11.89 49.04
CA LEU A 411 0.49 -11.64 50.46
C LEU A 411 0.02 -12.90 51.16
N ASN A 412 0.87 -13.30 52.08
CA ASN A 412 0.83 -14.49 52.89
C ASN A 412 -0.56 -14.84 53.43
N ARG A 413 -0.82 -16.13 53.33
CA ARG A 413 -1.61 -16.94 54.27
C ARG A 413 -1.34 -16.51 55.72
N SER A 414 -2.09 -15.55 56.26
CA SER A 414 -2.45 -15.42 57.69
C SER A 414 -3.11 -14.08 57.97
N GLU A 415 -4.43 -14.12 58.17
CA GLU A 415 -5.19 -13.47 59.26
C GLU A 415 -6.60 -13.12 58.77
N ARG A 416 -7.51 -14.06 59.01
CA ARG A 416 -8.90 -13.72 59.28
C ARG A 416 -8.90 -12.94 60.59
N ARG A 417 -9.39 -11.71 60.59
CA ARG A 417 -10.02 -11.15 61.77
C ARG A 417 -11.15 -10.21 61.36
N CYS A 418 -12.35 -10.61 61.76
CA CYS A 418 -13.59 -9.87 61.64
C CYS A 418 -13.50 -8.50 62.32
N CYS A 419 -14.20 -7.52 61.79
CA CYS A 419 -14.92 -6.53 62.60
C CYS A 419 -16.31 -6.31 62.01
N SER A 420 -17.29 -6.94 62.64
CA SER A 420 -18.67 -6.49 62.75
C SER A 420 -18.74 -5.19 63.57
N LEU A 421 -19.63 -4.27 63.22
CA LEU A 421 -20.25 -3.36 64.20
C LEU A 421 -21.66 -2.93 63.75
N GLN A 422 -22.57 -3.02 64.72
CA GLN A 422 -24.03 -2.93 64.71
C GLN A 422 -24.62 -1.52 64.54
N GLY A 423 -25.90 -1.49 64.15
CA GLY A 423 -26.89 -0.45 64.48
C GLY A 423 -27.89 -0.19 63.34
N GLY A 424 -28.98 -0.97 63.21
CA GLY A 424 -30.37 -0.59 63.58
C GLY A 424 -31.10 0.04 62.37
N GLU A 425 -32.33 -0.26 61.93
CA GLU A 425 -33.54 -0.92 62.46
C GLU A 425 -34.39 -1.53 61.28
N PHE A 426 -35.11 -2.62 61.59
CA PHE A 426 -36.46 -3.12 61.20
C PHE A 426 -37.22 -2.48 59.98
N ILE A 427 -38.07 -3.14 59.14
CA ILE A 427 -38.73 -4.47 59.06
C ILE A 427 -39.24 -4.77 57.62
N ASN A 428 -39.16 -6.06 57.24
CA ASN A 428 -39.98 -6.97 56.41
C ASN A 428 -40.92 -6.46 55.28
N ASN A 429 -40.85 -7.09 54.10
CA ASN A 429 -41.69 -8.26 53.75
C ASN A 429 -41.42 -8.73 52.30
N TYR A 430 -41.06 -10.01 52.10
CA TYR A 430 -41.84 -11.04 51.37
C TYR A 430 -40.93 -12.22 50.94
N GLN A 431 -41.27 -13.40 51.47
CA GLN A 431 -40.94 -14.77 51.05
C GLN A 431 -41.05 -14.92 49.50
N ASP A 432 -40.34 -15.78 48.75
CA ASP A 432 -39.94 -17.16 49.03
C ASP A 432 -39.04 -17.72 47.90
N ILE A 433 -38.21 -18.74 48.23
CA ILE A 433 -37.76 -19.88 47.38
C ILE A 433 -36.78 -19.55 46.21
N SER A 434 -35.55 -20.08 46.09
CA SER A 434 -34.97 -21.37 46.47
C SER A 434 -33.43 -21.31 46.43
N LEU A 435 -32.80 -22.03 47.36
CA LEU A 435 -31.38 -22.33 47.41
C LEU A 435 -30.94 -23.15 46.19
N THR A 436 -29.99 -22.62 45.40
CA THR A 436 -28.87 -23.44 44.92
C THR A 436 -27.57 -22.68 45.13
N ARG A 437 -26.86 -23.14 46.16
CA ARG A 437 -25.47 -22.85 46.47
C ARG A 437 -24.61 -23.44 45.36
N ASN A 438 -23.98 -22.58 44.56
CA ASN A 438 -22.68 -22.88 43.96
C ASN A 438 -21.80 -21.64 44.15
N SER A 439 -21.09 -21.68 45.26
CA SER A 439 -19.92 -20.86 45.58
C SER A 439 -18.87 -21.08 44.50
N GLY A 440 -18.69 -20.07 43.68
CA GLY A 440 -17.59 -19.87 42.76
C GLY A 440 -17.36 -18.38 42.62
N ASP A 441 -16.95 -17.73 43.72
CA ASP A 441 -16.35 -16.39 43.65
C ASP A 441 -15.01 -16.54 42.91
N GLU A 442 -15.09 -16.59 41.58
CA GLU A 442 -13.97 -16.17 40.74
C GLU A 442 -13.87 -14.66 40.88
N ASP A 443 -12.85 -14.17 41.61
CA ASP A 443 -12.45 -12.77 41.64
C ASP A 443 -12.35 -12.23 40.21
N PHE A 444 -13.40 -11.54 39.78
CA PHE A 444 -13.56 -11.18 38.39
C PHE A 444 -12.81 -9.89 38.13
N CYS A 445 -11.60 -10.03 37.61
CA CYS A 445 -10.83 -8.94 37.06
C CYS A 445 -11.62 -8.29 35.90
N LEU A 446 -12.30 -7.18 36.19
CA LEU A 446 -13.16 -6.47 35.25
C LEU A 446 -12.35 -5.42 34.51
N VAL A 447 -11.91 -5.76 33.29
CA VAL A 447 -11.41 -4.79 32.32
C VAL A 447 -12.56 -3.83 31.97
N PRO A 448 -12.33 -2.51 31.92
CA PRO A 448 -13.36 -1.56 31.51
C PRO A 448 -13.93 -1.94 30.14
N LEU A 449 -15.26 -1.84 29.99
CA LEU A 449 -15.98 -2.21 28.76
C LEU A 449 -15.41 -1.54 27.49
N TRP A 450 -14.83 -0.35 27.62
CA TRP A 450 -14.23 0.40 26.52
C TRP A 450 -12.82 -0.07 26.09
N LEU A 451 -12.13 -0.84 26.92
CA LEU A 451 -10.85 -1.51 26.60
C LEU A 451 -11.04 -2.97 26.20
N ASN A 452 -12.20 -3.56 26.51
CA ASN A 452 -12.44 -5.00 26.35
C ASN A 452 -12.16 -5.50 24.92
N PHE A 453 -12.48 -4.71 23.89
CA PHE A 453 -12.27 -5.09 22.48
C PHE A 453 -10.81 -5.39 22.10
N LEU A 454 -9.82 -4.88 22.86
CA LEU A 454 -8.40 -5.15 22.65
C LEU A 454 -7.99 -6.51 23.22
N CYS A 455 -8.58 -6.91 24.33
CA CYS A 455 -8.19 -8.12 25.06
C CYS A 455 -9.13 -9.31 24.82
N GLU A 456 -10.35 -9.09 24.33
CA GLU A 456 -11.41 -10.11 24.26
C GLU A 456 -11.00 -11.37 23.49
N ASN A 457 -10.19 -11.24 22.44
CA ASN A 457 -9.78 -12.36 21.60
C ASN A 457 -8.66 -13.21 22.22
N TYR A 458 -7.98 -12.68 23.23
CA TYR A 458 -6.78 -13.29 23.80
C TYR A 458 -7.05 -13.90 25.17
N LYS A 459 -6.26 -14.90 25.54
CA LYS A 459 -6.23 -15.40 26.91
C LYS A 459 -5.78 -14.27 27.84
N ARG A 460 -6.25 -14.31 29.09
CA ARG A 460 -5.99 -13.27 30.10
C ARG A 460 -4.49 -12.99 30.32
N GLU A 461 -3.65 -14.02 30.19
CA GLU A 461 -2.18 -13.91 30.34
C GLU A 461 -1.52 -13.08 29.21
N TYR A 462 -2.16 -12.99 28.05
CA TYR A 462 -1.65 -12.34 26.84
C TYR A 462 -2.45 -11.08 26.48
N TRP A 463 -2.85 -10.30 27.49
CA TRP A 463 -3.67 -9.09 27.32
C TRP A 463 -3.03 -8.01 26.44
N PHE A 464 -1.70 -7.97 26.33
CA PHE A 464 -0.94 -7.02 25.52
C PHE A 464 -0.77 -7.45 24.05
N TRP A 465 -1.21 -8.65 23.67
CA TRP A 465 -0.87 -9.25 22.38
C TRP A 465 -1.38 -8.46 21.18
N GLU A 466 -2.53 -7.78 21.31
CA GLU A 466 -3.05 -6.92 20.25
C GLU A 466 -2.09 -5.77 19.90
N ILE A 467 -1.41 -5.21 20.91
CA ILE A 467 -0.44 -4.13 20.69
C ILE A 467 0.81 -4.67 20.00
N ILE A 468 1.24 -5.89 20.34
CA ILE A 468 2.34 -6.58 19.66
C ILE A 468 2.01 -6.82 18.18
N GLU A 469 0.78 -7.26 17.88
CA GLU A 469 0.30 -7.41 16.50
C GLU A 469 0.26 -6.09 15.74
N LEU A 470 -0.15 -5.01 16.42
CA LEU A 470 -0.13 -3.67 15.86
C LEU A 470 1.29 -3.21 15.50
N CYS A 471 2.24 -3.39 16.42
CA CYS A 471 3.65 -3.06 16.21
C CYS A 471 4.26 -3.84 15.04
N ARG A 472 3.95 -5.15 14.92
CA ARG A 472 4.38 -5.98 13.79
C ARG A 472 3.95 -5.39 12.46
N LYS A 473 2.65 -5.09 12.32
CA LYS A 473 2.07 -4.55 11.08
C LYS A 473 2.78 -3.26 10.68
N VAL A 474 2.88 -2.30 11.61
CA VAL A 474 3.53 -1.01 11.36
C VAL A 474 5.00 -1.15 11.00
N THR A 475 5.73 -2.05 11.65
CA THR A 475 7.16 -2.26 11.36
C THR A 475 7.35 -2.83 9.95
N GLN A 476 6.50 -3.77 9.54
CA GLN A 476 6.55 -4.35 8.20
C GLN A 476 6.18 -3.32 7.12
N THR A 477 5.09 -2.57 7.34
CA THR A 477 4.68 -1.46 6.49
C THR A 477 5.79 -0.43 6.34
N PHE A 478 6.42 0.01 7.44
CA PHE A 478 7.54 0.94 7.41
C PHE A 478 8.71 0.48 6.53
N LEU A 479 9.15 -0.77 6.69
CA LEU A 479 10.25 -1.35 5.90
C LEU A 479 9.91 -1.38 4.41
N ILE A 480 8.70 -1.83 4.07
CA ILE A 480 8.20 -1.94 2.70
C ILE A 480 8.11 -0.56 2.05
N THR A 481 7.54 0.43 2.74
CA THR A 481 7.31 1.76 2.18
C THR A 481 8.62 2.52 1.93
N LEU A 482 9.59 2.42 2.84
CA LEU A 482 10.87 3.13 2.70
C LEU A 482 11.72 2.53 1.59
N TYR A 483 12.13 1.29 1.75
CA TYR A 483 13.17 0.68 0.92
C TYR A 483 12.61 0.00 -0.32
N GLY A 484 11.30 -0.28 -0.32
CA GLY A 484 10.60 -0.95 -1.42
C GLY A 484 10.97 -2.41 -1.54
N TRP A 485 10.21 -3.12 -2.37
CA TRP A 485 10.37 -4.56 -2.55
C TRP A 485 11.55 -4.97 -3.44
N GLU A 486 12.13 -4.02 -4.16
CA GLU A 486 13.34 -4.24 -4.97
C GLU A 486 14.59 -4.43 -4.09
N ASP A 487 14.57 -3.94 -2.85
CA ASP A 487 15.69 -4.03 -1.94
C ASP A 487 15.75 -5.40 -1.23
N GLN A 488 16.88 -6.09 -1.37
CA GLN A 488 17.07 -7.44 -0.83
C GLN A 488 17.04 -7.47 0.71
N LEU A 489 17.53 -6.40 1.36
CA LEU A 489 17.52 -6.29 2.82
C LEU A 489 16.08 -6.21 3.34
N THR A 490 15.22 -5.48 2.63
CA THR A 490 13.81 -5.34 2.97
C THR A 490 13.06 -6.66 2.88
N VAL A 491 13.27 -7.42 1.80
CA VAL A 491 12.70 -8.77 1.66
C VAL A 491 13.19 -9.69 2.78
N LEU A 492 14.49 -9.65 3.10
CA LEU A 492 15.07 -10.47 4.17
C LEU A 492 14.46 -10.11 5.54
N LEU A 493 14.48 -8.83 5.92
CA LEU A 493 14.00 -8.35 7.21
C LEU A 493 12.50 -8.63 7.41
N THR A 494 11.68 -8.34 6.39
CA THR A 494 10.23 -8.62 6.45
C THR A 494 9.94 -10.11 6.56
N THR A 495 10.71 -10.96 5.87
CA THR A 495 10.63 -12.43 6.00
C THR A 495 11.01 -12.88 7.41
N CYS A 496 12.13 -12.39 7.94
CA CYS A 496 12.61 -12.72 9.29
C CYS A 496 11.58 -12.33 10.36
N ILE A 497 11.00 -11.14 10.27
CA ILE A 497 9.93 -10.69 11.17
C ILE A 497 8.74 -11.64 11.09
N SER A 498 8.26 -11.98 9.88
CA SER A 498 7.11 -12.89 9.75
C SER A 498 7.38 -14.30 10.29
N VAL A 499 8.58 -14.84 10.08
CA VAL A 499 8.96 -16.15 10.65
C VAL A 499 9.03 -16.10 12.17
N LEU A 500 9.66 -15.06 12.73
CA LEU A 500 9.75 -14.86 14.18
C LEU A 500 8.35 -14.80 14.81
N PHE A 501 7.44 -14.02 14.23
CA PHE A 501 6.08 -13.89 14.73
C PHE A 501 5.25 -15.16 14.56
N LEU A 502 5.43 -15.92 13.48
CA LEU A 502 4.82 -17.23 13.32
C LEU A 502 5.26 -18.19 14.44
N LEU A 503 6.56 -18.20 14.78
CA LEU A 503 7.11 -19.02 15.87
C LEU A 503 6.58 -18.59 17.24
N LEU A 504 6.60 -17.28 17.53
CA LEU A 504 6.06 -16.74 18.77
C LEU A 504 4.57 -17.06 18.95
N HIS A 505 3.77 -16.90 17.89
CA HIS A 505 2.33 -17.17 17.93
C HIS A 505 2.04 -18.67 18.08
N ALA A 506 2.83 -19.53 17.42
CA ALA A 506 2.72 -20.99 17.57
C ALA A 506 3.13 -21.49 18.96
N TRP A 507 4.12 -20.85 19.58
CA TRP A 507 4.64 -21.20 20.90
C TRP A 507 3.69 -20.75 22.02
N HIS A 508 3.32 -19.47 22.04
CA HIS A 508 2.50 -18.90 23.11
C HIS A 508 1.01 -19.22 23.01
N ARG A 509 0.50 -19.46 21.79
CA ARG A 509 -0.93 -19.68 21.51
C ARG A 509 -1.83 -18.69 22.24
N PRO A 510 -1.75 -17.39 21.90
CA PRO A 510 -2.34 -16.30 22.68
C PRO A 510 -3.86 -16.23 22.54
N MET A 511 -4.45 -16.77 21.46
CA MET A 511 -5.90 -16.70 21.22
C MET A 511 -6.70 -17.58 22.18
N GLN A 512 -7.88 -17.11 22.57
CA GLN A 512 -8.80 -17.86 23.42
C GLN A 512 -9.47 -19.02 22.65
N GLU A 513 -9.91 -18.77 21.41
CA GLU A 513 -10.58 -19.77 20.58
C GLU A 513 -9.61 -20.58 19.70
N PRO A 514 -9.71 -21.92 19.67
CA PRO A 514 -8.84 -22.76 18.84
C PRO A 514 -8.97 -22.49 17.33
N TYR A 515 -10.15 -22.10 16.86
CA TYR A 515 -10.40 -21.78 15.46
C TYR A 515 -9.67 -20.50 15.04
N GLU A 516 -9.80 -19.43 15.84
CA GLU A 516 -9.11 -18.15 15.61
C GLU A 516 -7.58 -18.34 15.65
N GLN A 517 -7.09 -19.16 16.58
CA GLN A 517 -5.69 -19.56 16.64
C GLN A 517 -5.22 -20.22 15.33
N ARG A 518 -5.98 -21.19 14.81
CA ARG A 518 -5.66 -21.88 13.54
C ARG A 518 -5.74 -20.93 12.35
N LEU A 519 -6.74 -20.05 12.31
CA LEU A 519 -6.91 -19.07 11.25
C LEU A 519 -5.69 -18.14 11.19
N GLN A 520 -5.28 -17.56 12.31
CA GLN A 520 -4.17 -16.60 12.34
C GLN A 520 -2.82 -17.26 11.99
N VAL A 521 -2.54 -18.47 12.49
CA VAL A 521 -1.35 -19.24 12.09
C VAL A 521 -1.36 -19.57 10.60
N THR A 522 -2.52 -19.89 10.03
CA THR A 522 -2.67 -20.16 8.59
C THR A 522 -2.36 -18.91 7.77
N MET A 523 -2.88 -17.76 8.18
CA MET A 523 -2.59 -16.47 7.54
C MET A 523 -1.09 -16.15 7.56
N TYR A 524 -0.39 -16.37 8.68
CA TYR A 524 1.07 -16.19 8.73
C TYR A 524 1.86 -17.16 7.85
N ARG A 525 1.42 -18.40 7.72
CA ARG A 525 2.04 -19.37 6.79
C ARG A 525 1.88 -18.92 5.35
N VAL A 526 0.66 -18.53 4.95
CA VAL A 526 0.36 -18.03 3.60
C VAL A 526 1.22 -16.80 3.29
N TYR A 527 1.32 -15.85 4.23
CA TYR A 527 2.20 -14.69 4.07
C TYR A 527 3.64 -15.10 3.80
N ARG A 528 4.21 -15.96 4.67
CA ARG A 528 5.59 -16.43 4.55
C ARG A 528 5.84 -17.10 3.21
N ASP A 529 4.94 -17.98 2.79
CA ASP A 529 5.10 -18.75 1.55
C ASP A 529 5.06 -17.82 0.33
N HIS A 530 4.18 -16.81 0.32
CA HIS A 530 4.18 -15.79 -0.73
C HIS A 530 5.49 -15.00 -0.82
N VAL A 531 6.04 -14.57 0.32
CA VAL A 531 7.30 -13.82 0.34
C VAL A 531 8.48 -14.67 -0.15
N ILE A 532 8.53 -15.96 0.22
CA ILE A 532 9.58 -16.90 -0.21
C ILE A 532 9.46 -17.22 -1.71
N ILE A 533 8.24 -17.51 -2.19
CA ILE A 533 7.99 -17.80 -3.61
C ILE A 533 8.45 -16.63 -4.48
N TYR A 534 8.18 -15.40 -4.06
CA TYR A 534 8.62 -14.21 -4.80
C TYR A 534 10.16 -14.11 -4.88
N ARG A 535 10.86 -14.30 -3.75
CA ARG A 535 12.34 -14.29 -3.72
C ARG A 535 12.94 -15.31 -4.70
N ASN A 536 12.33 -16.48 -4.80
CA ASN A 536 12.84 -17.55 -5.67
C ASN A 536 12.44 -17.35 -7.15
N ASN A 537 11.28 -16.74 -7.42
CA ASN A 537 10.73 -16.59 -8.77
C ASN A 537 11.20 -15.35 -9.52
N GLY A 538 11.98 -14.47 -8.88
CA GLY A 538 12.75 -13.41 -9.57
C GLY A 538 13.75 -13.93 -10.62
N ASN A 539 13.88 -15.25 -10.77
CA ASN A 539 14.74 -15.89 -11.78
C ASN A 539 14.06 -16.90 -12.72
N LYS A 540 12.73 -17.07 -12.71
CA LYS A 540 11.91 -17.70 -13.78
C LYS A 540 10.51 -18.03 -13.23
N PHE A 541 9.47 -17.55 -13.91
CA PHE A 541 8.09 -17.95 -13.66
C PHE A 541 7.69 -19.04 -14.67
N TYR A 542 7.27 -20.23 -14.21
CA TYR A 542 6.15 -21.02 -14.76
C TYR A 542 5.83 -22.21 -13.82
N ALA A 543 4.53 -22.41 -13.58
CA ALA A 543 3.88 -23.62 -13.06
C ALA A 543 4.16 -24.07 -11.61
N HIS A 544 3.33 -23.64 -10.65
CA HIS A 544 2.75 -24.51 -9.60
C HIS A 544 1.89 -23.69 -8.62
N CYS A 545 0.66 -23.34 -9.00
CA CYS A 545 -0.31 -22.79 -8.04
C CYS A 545 -1.76 -23.16 -8.43
N VAL A 546 -2.02 -24.45 -8.72
CA VAL A 546 -3.35 -25.06 -8.54
C VAL A 546 -3.16 -26.53 -8.21
N LYS A 547 -2.90 -26.85 -6.94
CA LYS A 547 -3.29 -28.11 -6.31
C LYS A 547 -3.57 -27.81 -4.84
N LEU A 548 -4.77 -27.28 -4.58
CA LEU A 548 -5.40 -27.43 -3.27
C LEU A 548 -5.69 -28.93 -3.09
N PRO A 549 -5.38 -29.54 -1.93
CA PRO A 549 -5.78 -30.90 -1.66
C PRO A 549 -7.30 -30.94 -1.50
N SER A 550 -7.94 -31.81 -2.26
CA SER A 550 -9.31 -32.25 -2.05
C SER A 550 -9.47 -32.77 -0.62
N MET A 551 -10.37 -32.13 0.14
CA MET A 551 -11.14 -32.77 1.20
C MET A 551 -12.60 -32.83 0.74
#